data_AF-A0A9D5LVK5-F1
#
_entry.id   AF-A0A9D5LVK5-F1
#
_cell.length_a   1.000
_cell.length_b   1.000
_cell.length_c   1.000
_cell.angle_alpha   90.00
_cell.angle_beta   90.00
_cell.angle_gamma   90.00
#
_symmetry.space_group_name_H-M   'P 1'
#
loop_
_entity.id
_entity.type
_entity.pdbx_description
1 polymer ?
#
loop_
_entity_poly.entity_id
_entity_poly.type
_entity_poly.pdbx_seq_one_letter_code
_entity_poly.pdbx_strand_id
1 'polypeptide(L)'
;MIKNLLTSSALVLSFTLISFNAKAQENDISVMKQQSEVLKLNADLMDKKIDWEKEKQNNTKIQASVASLNKKSDNETDDYHPSKDPKDTAKDAKNAAKILKLTESANKDLERSNNKMIDIEGDIRKLEKKLEKLKYTVELKEK
;
A
#
# COMPACT_ATOMS: atom_id res chain seq x y z
N MET A 1 13.29 -1.37 -19.90
CA MET A 1 14.38 -0.63 -19.20
C MET A 1 13.82 -0.18 -17.85
N ILE A 2 13.70 -1.10 -16.89
CA ILE A 2 13.18 -0.84 -15.54
C ILE A 2 14.40 -0.93 -14.63
N LYS A 3 15.15 0.16 -14.55
CA LYS A 3 16.17 0.34 -13.53
C LYS A 3 15.65 1.43 -12.61
N ASN A 4 15.73 1.18 -11.31
CA ASN A 4 15.59 2.12 -10.18
C ASN A 4 14.43 1.87 -9.20
N LEU A 5 13.99 0.62 -9.02
CA LEU A 5 13.22 0.21 -7.82
C LEU A 5 14.08 -0.59 -6.83
N LEU A 6 15.38 -0.26 -6.77
CA LEU A 6 16.37 -0.82 -5.85
C LEU A 6 17.09 0.34 -5.14
N THR A 7 16.33 1.11 -4.37
CA THR A 7 16.86 1.80 -3.18
C THR A 7 15.99 1.39 -2.00
N SER A 8 15.94 0.07 -1.78
CA SER A 8 15.47 -0.53 -0.54
C SER A 8 16.62 -0.48 0.45
N SER A 9 16.74 0.65 1.14
CA SER A 9 17.47 0.82 2.41
C SER A 9 17.36 2.30 2.75
N ALA A 10 16.97 2.57 3.98
CA ALA A 10 16.60 3.89 4.46
C ALA A 10 15.25 4.38 3.89
N LEU A 11 14.17 3.81 4.44
CA LEU A 11 13.17 4.70 5.02
C LEU A 11 13.95 5.56 6.05
N VAL A 12 14.69 6.57 5.58
CA VAL A 12 15.02 7.70 6.42
C VAL A 12 13.64 8.22 6.72
N LEU A 13 13.10 7.84 7.89
CA LEU A 13 12.24 8.71 8.67
C LEU A 13 13.06 10.00 8.82
N SER A 14 13.08 10.80 7.76
CA SER A 14 13.66 12.12 7.76
C SER A 14 12.66 12.91 8.56
N PHE A 15 12.79 12.76 9.87
CA PHE A 15 12.50 13.74 10.88
C PHE A 15 13.21 15.03 10.45
N THR A 16 12.65 15.69 9.45
CA THR A 16 12.77 17.11 9.29
C THR A 16 11.89 17.69 10.38
N LEU A 17 12.38 17.55 11.62
CA LEU A 17 12.11 18.54 12.64
C LEU A 17 12.60 19.82 12.01
N ILE A 18 11.66 20.58 11.45
CA ILE A 18 11.88 21.99 11.19
C ILE A 18 12.41 22.51 12.51
N SER A 19 13.68 22.90 12.54
CA SER A 19 14.29 23.56 13.69
C SER A 19 13.48 24.83 13.91
N PHE A 20 12.45 24.74 14.75
CA PHE A 20 11.60 25.86 15.10
C PHE A 20 12.48 26.81 15.90
N ASN A 21 12.94 27.87 15.25
CA ASN A 21 13.64 28.95 15.91
C ASN A 21 12.76 29.43 17.06
N ALA A 22 13.24 29.24 18.29
CA ALA A 22 12.59 29.67 19.54
C ALA A 22 12.49 31.21 19.67
N LYS A 23 12.56 31.95 18.56
CA LYS A 23 12.40 33.40 18.46
C LYS A 23 11.02 33.84 17.99
N ALA A 24 10.06 32.93 17.83
CA ALA A 24 8.63 33.30 17.71
C ALA A 24 8.07 33.63 19.11
N GLN A 25 8.69 34.60 19.78
CA GLN A 25 8.18 35.23 20.98
C GLN A 25 7.37 36.46 20.53
N GLU A 26 6.28 36.25 19.79
CA GLU A 26 5.25 37.26 19.62
C GLU A 26 3.90 36.54 19.46
N ASN A 27 2.93 36.95 20.26
CA ASN A 27 1.63 36.32 20.53
C ASN A 27 0.66 36.34 19.33
N ASP A 28 1.10 35.90 18.14
CA ASP A 28 0.22 35.82 16.99
C ASP A 28 -0.48 34.46 16.93
N ILE A 29 -1.76 34.47 17.33
CA ILE A 29 -2.68 33.32 17.29
C ILE A 29 -2.68 32.66 15.89
N SER A 30 -2.41 33.42 14.83
CA SER A 30 -2.37 32.89 13.46
C SER A 30 -1.20 31.92 13.24
N VAL A 31 -0.03 32.20 13.81
CA VAL A 31 1.16 31.33 13.73
C VAL A 31 0.93 30.06 14.52
N MET A 32 0.38 30.16 15.74
CA MET A 32 0.04 28.98 16.56
C MET A 32 -0.98 28.07 15.86
N LYS A 33 -1.98 28.63 15.19
CA LYS A 33 -2.96 27.86 14.40
C LYS A 33 -2.30 27.11 13.25
N GLN A 34 -1.39 27.75 12.52
CA GLN A 34 -0.66 27.12 11.42
C GLN A 34 0.26 25.99 11.92
N GLN A 35 0.95 26.19 13.05
CA GLN A 35 1.76 25.15 13.69
C GLN A 35 0.92 23.93 14.10
N SER A 36 -0.24 24.16 14.70
CA SER A 36 -1.19 23.10 15.07
C SER A 36 -1.67 22.31 13.84
N GLU A 37 -1.97 23.02 12.73
CA GLU A 37 -2.39 22.39 11.47
C GLU A 37 -1.28 21.53 10.87
N VAL A 38 -0.04 22.02 10.83
CA VAL A 38 1.12 21.26 10.35
C VAL A 38 1.34 20.00 11.19
N LEU A 39 1.24 20.10 12.52
CA LEU A 39 1.38 18.95 13.41
C LEU A 39 0.30 17.90 13.14
N LYS A 40 -0.96 18.34 12.97
CA LYS A 40 -2.08 17.46 12.64
C LYS A 40 -1.88 16.76 11.29
N LEU A 41 -1.48 17.48 10.25
CA LEU A 41 -1.21 16.91 8.94
C LEU A 41 -0.03 15.92 8.95
N ASN A 42 0.99 16.17 9.78
CA ASN A 42 2.10 15.23 9.97
C ASN A 42 1.66 13.95 10.70
N ALA A 43 0.76 14.06 11.70
CA ALA A 43 0.17 12.90 12.36
C ALA A 43 -0.65 12.06 11.36
N ASP A 44 -1.53 12.69 10.59
CA ASP A 44 -2.32 12.03 9.54
C ASP A 44 -1.41 11.35 8.49
N LEU A 45 -0.30 12.01 8.11
CA LEU A 45 0.68 11.45 7.18
C LEU A 45 1.37 10.21 7.76
N MET A 46 1.70 10.24 9.06
CA MET A 46 2.32 9.11 9.73
C MET A 46 1.38 7.91 9.80
N ASP A 47 0.12 8.15 10.15
CA ASP A 47 -0.92 7.10 10.18
C ASP A 47 -1.09 6.46 8.79
N LYS A 48 -1.14 7.27 7.72
CA LYS A 48 -1.23 6.76 6.35
C LYS A 48 -0.01 5.95 5.93
N LYS A 49 1.20 6.34 6.34
CA LYS A 49 2.43 5.56 6.09
C LYS A 49 2.40 4.22 6.84
N ILE A 50 1.89 4.20 8.07
CA ILE A 50 1.69 2.97 8.84
C ILE A 50 0.68 2.04 8.14
N ASP A 51 -0.44 2.58 7.68
CA ASP A 51 -1.46 1.81 6.95
C ASP A 51 -0.91 1.22 5.64
N TRP A 52 -0.07 1.97 4.92
CA TRP A 52 0.60 1.47 3.72
C TRP A 52 1.51 0.28 4.02
N GLU A 53 2.35 0.36 5.07
CA GLU A 53 3.23 -0.74 5.46
C GLU A 53 2.43 -1.98 5.92
N LYS A 54 1.33 -1.79 6.64
CA LYS A 54 0.42 -2.90 7.01
C LYS A 54 -0.18 -3.55 5.77
N GLU A 55 -0.66 -2.77 4.81
CA GLU A 55 -1.24 -3.31 3.59
C GLU A 55 -0.19 -4.00 2.73
N LYS A 56 1.03 -3.47 2.64
CA LYS A 56 2.15 -4.13 1.95
C LYS A 56 2.50 -5.50 2.54
N GLN A 57 2.51 -5.62 3.87
CA GLN A 57 2.70 -6.91 4.54
C GLN A 57 1.56 -7.88 4.23
N ASN A 58 0.32 -7.40 4.22
CA ASN A 58 -0.85 -8.19 3.83
C ASN A 58 -0.77 -8.65 2.36
N ASN A 59 -0.47 -7.72 1.46
CA ASN A 59 -0.29 -7.96 0.03
C ASN A 59 0.75 -9.06 -0.22
N THR A 60 1.90 -8.99 0.46
CA THR A 60 2.97 -10.00 0.34
C THR A 60 2.47 -11.41 0.71
N LYS A 61 1.63 -11.53 1.75
CA LYS A 61 1.01 -12.82 2.12
C LYS A 61 0.03 -13.31 1.06
N ILE A 62 -0.78 -12.41 0.51
CA ILE A 62 -1.72 -12.72 -0.56
C ILE A 62 -0.97 -13.17 -1.83
N GLN A 63 0.11 -12.48 -2.21
CA GLN A 63 0.95 -12.86 -3.36
C GLN A 63 1.50 -14.27 -3.23
N ALA A 64 1.99 -14.66 -2.04
CA ALA A 64 2.46 -16.02 -1.79
C ALA A 64 1.35 -17.07 -1.94
N SER A 65 0.14 -16.77 -1.45
CA SER A 65 -1.03 -17.63 -1.61
C SER A 65 -1.45 -17.77 -3.07
N VAL A 66 -1.50 -16.65 -3.80
CA VAL A 66 -1.81 -16.60 -5.24
C VAL A 66 -0.81 -17.42 -6.04
N ALA A 67 0.49 -17.27 -5.81
CA ALA A 67 1.51 -18.02 -6.52
C ALA A 67 1.36 -19.54 -6.29
N SER A 68 1.04 -19.95 -5.07
CA SER A 68 0.78 -21.36 -4.73
C SER A 68 -0.47 -21.91 -5.42
N LEU A 69 -1.58 -21.15 -5.39
CA LEU A 69 -2.84 -21.56 -6.01
C LEU A 69 -2.77 -21.58 -7.54
N ASN A 70 -2.14 -20.58 -8.16
CA ASN A 70 -1.90 -20.57 -9.61
C ASN A 70 -1.09 -21.81 -10.01
N LYS A 71 0.04 -22.09 -9.33
CA LYS A 71 0.84 -23.29 -9.60
C LYS A 71 0.03 -24.59 -9.44
N LYS A 72 -0.79 -24.68 -8.39
CA LYS A 72 -1.65 -25.85 -8.17
C LYS A 72 -2.70 -25.98 -9.28
N SER A 73 -3.28 -24.86 -9.71
CA SER A 73 -4.28 -24.82 -10.78
C SER A 73 -3.69 -25.24 -12.12
N ASP A 74 -2.48 -24.76 -12.44
CA ASP A 74 -1.77 -25.12 -13.67
C ASP A 74 -1.50 -26.62 -13.68
N ASN A 75 -0.92 -27.17 -12.59
CA ASN A 75 -0.67 -28.60 -12.45
C ASN A 75 -1.95 -29.44 -12.61
N GLU A 76 -3.04 -29.09 -11.91
CA GLU A 76 -4.30 -29.85 -11.97
C GLU A 76 -4.94 -29.79 -13.37
N THR A 77 -4.76 -28.69 -14.08
CA THR A 77 -5.31 -28.52 -15.43
C THR A 77 -4.47 -29.26 -16.47
N ASP A 78 -3.14 -29.26 -16.31
CA ASP A 78 -2.21 -29.99 -17.17
C ASP A 78 -2.32 -31.51 -16.99
N ASP A 79 -2.52 -31.98 -15.76
CA ASP A 79 -2.69 -33.40 -15.42
C ASP A 79 -4.10 -33.94 -15.76
N TYR A 80 -5.05 -33.06 -16.14
CA TYR A 80 -6.42 -33.49 -16.44
C TYR A 80 -6.48 -34.29 -17.74
N HIS A 81 -6.77 -35.58 -17.61
CA HIS A 81 -7.05 -36.47 -18.73
C HIS A 81 -8.31 -37.31 -18.44
N PRO A 82 -9.23 -37.44 -19.41
CA PRO A 82 -10.43 -38.24 -19.22
C PRO A 82 -10.07 -39.71 -18.95
N SER A 83 -10.56 -40.20 -17.82
CA SER A 83 -10.41 -41.58 -17.37
C SER A 83 -11.33 -42.52 -18.18
N LYS A 84 -10.98 -43.82 -18.23
CA LYS A 84 -11.86 -44.85 -18.78
C LYS A 84 -13.14 -45.05 -17.96
N ASP A 85 -13.15 -44.61 -16.69
CA ASP A 85 -14.33 -44.54 -15.83
C ASP A 85 -14.91 -43.11 -15.86
N PRO A 86 -16.16 -42.92 -16.32
CA PRO A 86 -16.84 -41.63 -16.29
C PRO A 86 -16.96 -41.01 -14.89
N LYS A 87 -17.02 -41.81 -13.82
CA LYS A 87 -17.13 -41.32 -12.44
C LYS A 87 -15.85 -40.63 -11.98
N ASP A 88 -14.70 -41.21 -12.33
CA ASP A 88 -13.40 -40.61 -12.00
C ASP A 88 -13.21 -39.31 -12.78
N THR A 89 -13.55 -39.30 -14.07
CA THR A 89 -13.53 -38.09 -14.90
C THR A 89 -14.38 -36.96 -14.30
N ALA A 90 -15.59 -37.29 -13.81
CA ALA A 90 -16.48 -36.30 -13.18
C ALA A 90 -15.93 -35.78 -11.84
N LYS A 91 -15.26 -36.64 -11.07
CA LYS A 91 -14.62 -36.26 -9.80
C LYS A 91 -13.45 -35.31 -10.03
N ASP A 92 -12.59 -35.61 -11.00
CA ASP A 92 -11.41 -34.80 -11.31
C ASP A 92 -11.83 -33.43 -11.88
N ALA A 93 -12.80 -33.41 -12.79
CA ALA A 93 -13.37 -32.15 -13.29
C ALA A 93 -13.94 -31.27 -12.15
N LYS A 94 -14.59 -31.87 -11.15
CA LYS A 94 -15.10 -31.14 -9.97
C LYS A 94 -13.97 -30.58 -9.10
N ASN A 95 -12.87 -31.30 -8.95
CA ASN A 95 -11.70 -30.84 -8.20
C ASN A 95 -11.00 -29.68 -8.92
N ALA A 96 -10.77 -29.81 -10.23
CA ALA A 96 -10.21 -28.76 -11.07
C ALA A 96 -11.06 -27.49 -10.99
N ALA A 97 -12.39 -27.59 -11.15
CA ALA A 97 -13.30 -26.45 -11.03
C ALA A 97 -13.22 -25.77 -9.64
N LYS A 98 -13.05 -26.54 -8.56
CA LYS A 98 -12.88 -25.98 -7.21
C LYS A 98 -11.56 -25.22 -7.08
N ILE A 99 -10.46 -25.76 -7.60
CA ILE A 99 -9.14 -25.12 -7.55
C ILE A 99 -9.14 -23.83 -8.37
N LEU A 100 -9.71 -23.86 -9.58
CA LEU A 100 -9.86 -22.67 -10.43
C LEU A 100 -10.64 -21.56 -9.72
N LYS A 101 -11.75 -21.89 -9.06
CA LYS A 101 -12.55 -20.91 -8.30
C LYS A 101 -11.79 -20.30 -7.12
N LEU A 102 -11.02 -21.10 -6.39
CA LEU A 102 -10.19 -20.60 -5.29
C LEU A 102 -9.07 -19.69 -5.82
N THR A 103 -8.48 -20.06 -6.94
CA THR A 103 -7.43 -19.30 -7.63
C THR A 103 -7.95 -17.96 -8.12
N GLU A 104 -9.13 -17.93 -8.76
CA GLU A 104 -9.80 -16.70 -9.18
C GLU A 104 -10.07 -15.76 -7.98
N SER A 105 -10.59 -16.31 -6.88
CA SER A 105 -10.85 -15.53 -5.66
C SER A 105 -9.57 -14.92 -5.10
N ALA A 106 -8.49 -15.70 -5.01
CA ALA A 106 -7.21 -15.22 -4.50
C ALA A 106 -6.62 -14.11 -5.40
N ASN A 107 -6.73 -14.24 -6.73
CA ASN A 107 -6.31 -13.20 -7.67
C ASN A 107 -7.11 -11.90 -7.50
N LYS A 108 -8.43 -11.98 -7.26
CA LYS A 108 -9.26 -10.81 -6.95
C LYS A 108 -8.87 -10.13 -5.64
N ASP A 109 -8.52 -10.91 -4.61
CA ASP A 109 -8.06 -10.36 -3.35
C ASP A 109 -6.70 -9.66 -3.50
N LEU A 110 -5.81 -10.18 -4.35
CA LEU A 110 -4.55 -9.53 -4.70
C LEU A 110 -4.79 -8.20 -5.41
N GLU A 111 -5.68 -8.18 -6.41
CA GLU A 111 -6.06 -6.95 -7.11
C GLU A 111 -6.61 -5.90 -6.15
N ARG A 112 -7.52 -6.28 -5.24
CA ARG A 112 -8.07 -5.37 -4.23
C ARG A 112 -6.99 -4.81 -3.30
N SER A 113 -6.07 -5.65 -2.85
CA SER A 113 -4.94 -5.22 -2.01
C SER A 113 -4.02 -4.24 -2.76
N ASN A 114 -3.71 -4.52 -4.03
CA ASN A 114 -2.94 -3.60 -4.87
C ASN A 114 -3.63 -2.24 -5.03
N ASN A 115 -4.94 -2.23 -5.31
CA ASN A 115 -5.72 -0.99 -5.45
C ASN A 115 -5.73 -0.19 -4.14
N LYS A 116 -5.88 -0.86 -3.00
CA LYS A 116 -5.81 -0.21 -1.69
C LYS A 116 -4.45 0.44 -1.42
N MET A 117 -3.35 -0.20 -1.82
CA MET A 117 -2.02 0.42 -1.73
C MET A 117 -1.93 1.69 -2.58
N ILE A 118 -2.42 1.65 -3.83
CA ILE A 118 -2.44 2.82 -4.74
C ILE A 118 -3.24 3.97 -4.14
N ASP A 119 -4.39 3.68 -3.53
CA ASP A 119 -5.24 4.69 -2.88
C ASP A 119 -4.54 5.34 -1.69
N ILE A 120 -3.91 4.54 -0.81
CA ILE A 120 -3.15 5.05 0.33
C ILE A 120 -1.97 5.93 -0.14
N GLU A 121 -1.23 5.52 -1.17
CA GLU A 121 -0.18 6.34 -1.76
C GLU A 121 -0.73 7.65 -2.34
N GLY A 122 -1.93 7.62 -2.93
CA GLY A 122 -2.64 8.81 -3.38
C GLY A 122 -2.92 9.79 -2.24
N ASP A 123 -3.35 9.30 -1.08
CA ASP A 123 -3.59 10.11 0.11
C ASP A 123 -2.30 10.67 0.71
N ILE A 124 -1.24 9.86 0.80
CA ILE A 124 0.10 10.29 1.23
C ILE A 124 0.57 11.48 0.36
N ARG A 125 0.51 11.36 -0.96
CA ARG A 125 0.90 12.45 -1.88
C ARG A 125 0.08 13.72 -1.70
N LYS A 126 -1.23 13.60 -1.39
CA LYS A 126 -2.09 14.78 -1.11
C LYS A 126 -1.67 15.46 0.19
N LEU A 127 -1.35 14.70 1.23
CA LEU A 127 -0.90 15.23 2.53
C LEU A 127 0.46 15.91 2.40
N GLU A 128 1.41 15.29 1.69
CA GLU A 128 2.74 15.88 1.43
C GLU A 128 2.61 17.22 0.68
N LYS A 129 1.75 17.30 -0.34
CA LYS A 129 1.46 18.57 -1.04
C LYS A 129 0.83 19.64 -0.16
N LYS A 130 -0.02 19.27 0.81
CA LYS A 130 -0.61 20.23 1.76
C LYS A 130 0.45 20.78 2.71
N LEU A 131 1.30 19.90 3.24
CA LEU A 131 2.43 20.28 4.11
C LEU A 131 3.41 21.21 3.40
N GLU A 132 3.73 20.92 2.13
CA GLU A 132 4.58 21.78 1.30
C GLU A 132 4.01 23.20 1.15
N LYS A 133 2.70 23.33 0.84
CA LYS A 133 2.04 24.64 0.73
C LYS A 133 2.06 25.44 2.03
N LEU A 134 1.88 24.77 3.18
CA LEU A 134 1.93 25.42 4.49
C LEU A 134 3.35 25.90 4.81
N LYS A 135 4.38 25.11 4.48
CA LYS A 135 5.79 25.50 4.64
C LYS A 135 6.11 26.79 3.87
N TYR A 136 5.73 26.87 2.59
CA TYR A 136 5.94 28.08 1.78
C TYR A 136 5.21 29.31 2.35
N THR A 137 4.01 29.13 2.91
CA THR A 137 3.24 30.23 3.51
C THR A 137 3.92 30.80 4.75
N VAL A 138 4.53 29.95 5.57
CA VAL A 138 5.29 30.37 6.76
C VAL A 138 6.56 31.13 6.34
N GLU A 139 7.34 30.59 5.39
CA GLU A 139 8.56 31.24 4.90
C GLU A 139 8.32 32.62 4.29
N LEU A 140 7.15 32.87 3.67
CA LEU A 140 6.78 34.18 3.14
C LEU A 140 6.37 35.19 4.23
N LYS A 141 5.81 34.72 5.35
CA LYS A 141 5.42 35.59 6.48
C LYS A 141 6.61 35.97 7.38
N GLU A 142 7.68 35.18 7.35
CA GLU A 142 8.91 35.45 8.10
C GLU A 142 9.89 36.40 7.38
N LYS A 143 9.62 36.77 6.12
CA LYS A 143 10.41 37.74 5.32
C LYS A 143 9.81 39.14 5.37
#